data_AF-A0AA90NLX1-F1
#
_entry.id   AF-A0AA90NLX1-F1
#
_cell.length_a   1.000
_cell.length_b   1.000
_cell.length_c   1.000
_cell.angle_alpha   90.00
_cell.angle_beta   90.00
_cell.angle_gamma   90.00
#
_symmetry.space_group_name_H-M   'P 1'
#
loop_
_entity.id
_entity.type
_entity.pdbx_description
1 polymer ?
#
loop_
_entity_poly.entity_id
_entity_poly.type
_entity_poly.pdbx_seq_one_letter_code
_entity_poly.pdbx_strand_id
1 'polypeptide(L)'
;MKNILRGILLFALNTYVFADTVSFELNISGEGIAISKSLQLSDVGEGKTEINFSFEASTGQEYTFVLRYGLTSPNPSLRTILYVTLSNRYNKRLGGLFFTNNGVQHLKRIGVLGFVVDDLGEPVDIKLSFQKNNKGNLDISSLGYERFLQDVKVSKWNLRMRHPLILPVIEDGVRSQTNLLVGHPYSINYALTNIGEGLVQFQHNLYKLTDGNEHLLDRIYFQADSLETLRGIMYGTKSIHENDVEFEVTFHTTEPIHI
;
A
#
# COMPACT_ATOMS: atom_id res chain seq x y z
N MET A 1 40.72 24.65 52.77
CA MET A 1 40.80 23.82 51.55
C MET A 1 40.36 22.40 51.91
N LYS A 2 39.15 21.99 51.53
CA LYS A 2 38.68 20.60 51.67
C LYS A 2 38.11 20.18 50.31
N ASN A 3 38.80 19.24 49.66
CA ASN A 3 38.40 18.66 48.39
C ASN A 3 37.21 17.72 48.61
N ILE A 4 36.08 18.02 47.97
CA ILE A 4 34.97 17.07 47.80
C ILE A 4 34.92 16.80 46.29
N LEU A 5 35.59 15.73 45.85
CA LEU A 5 35.44 15.23 44.49
C LEU A 5 34.15 14.40 44.46
N ARG A 6 33.07 14.97 43.91
CA ARG A 6 31.87 14.22 43.56
C ARG A 6 32.17 13.41 42.30
N GLY A 7 32.36 12.10 42.46
CA GLY A 7 32.32 11.16 41.34
C GLY A 7 30.86 10.94 40.93
N ILE A 8 30.45 11.53 39.81
CA ILE A 8 29.21 11.18 39.12
C ILE A 8 29.52 9.90 38.34
N LEU A 9 29.01 8.77 38.82
CA LEU A 9 28.98 7.54 38.04
C LEU A 9 27.86 7.69 36.99
N LEU A 10 28.22 8.10 35.77
CA LEU A 10 27.31 7.99 34.63
C LEU A 10 27.16 6.51 34.30
N PHE A 11 26.04 5.91 34.71
CA PHE A 11 25.57 4.68 34.09
C PHE A 11 25.14 5.03 32.66
N ALA A 12 26.04 4.77 31.70
CA ALA A 12 25.64 4.60 30.31
C ALA A 12 24.78 3.33 30.25
N LEU A 13 23.48 3.48 30.52
CA LEU A 13 22.50 2.51 30.07
C LEU A 13 22.51 2.57 28.55
N ASN A 14 23.32 1.71 27.94
CA ASN A 14 23.08 1.26 26.58
C ASN A 14 21.73 0.55 26.61
N THR A 15 20.65 1.31 26.48
CA THR A 15 19.40 0.76 26.01
C THR A 15 19.68 0.32 24.58
N TYR A 16 20.09 -0.94 24.41
CA TYR A 16 19.86 -1.64 23.16
C TYR A 16 18.34 -1.61 22.99
N VAL A 17 17.85 -0.61 22.26
CA VAL A 17 16.53 -0.68 21.67
C VAL A 17 16.66 -1.84 20.69
N PHE A 18 16.27 -3.04 21.12
CA PHE A 18 16.05 -4.13 20.19
C PHE A 18 15.02 -3.58 19.21
N ALA A 19 15.45 -3.28 17.99
CA ALA A 19 14.55 -2.90 16.93
C ALA A 19 13.49 -4.00 16.85
N ASP A 20 12.25 -3.67 17.24
CA ASP A 20 11.14 -4.62 17.22
C ASP A 20 11.10 -5.30 15.84
N THR A 21 11.46 -6.57 15.80
CA THR A 21 11.36 -7.38 14.59
C THR A 21 9.90 -7.74 14.39
N VAL A 22 9.22 -7.01 13.51
CA VAL A 22 7.83 -7.32 13.17
C VAL A 22 7.81 -8.27 11.99
N SER A 23 7.43 -9.52 12.27
CA SER A 23 7.20 -10.54 11.27
C SER A 23 5.95 -10.25 10.43
N PHE A 24 6.00 -10.62 9.16
CA PHE A 24 4.88 -10.58 8.24
C PHE A 24 4.95 -11.73 7.23
N GLU A 25 3.80 -12.13 6.72
CA GLU A 25 3.69 -13.15 5.68
C GLU A 25 3.51 -12.48 4.32
N LEU A 26 4.41 -12.78 3.39
CA LEU A 26 4.26 -12.47 1.96
C LEU A 26 3.65 -13.68 1.27
N ASN A 27 2.48 -13.48 0.67
CA ASN A 27 1.83 -14.42 -0.22
C ASN A 27 1.77 -13.83 -1.62
N ILE A 28 2.19 -14.58 -2.64
CA ILE A 28 2.00 -14.22 -4.04
C ILE A 28 1.23 -15.36 -4.69
N SER A 29 0.09 -15.04 -5.30
CA SER A 29 -0.82 -16.01 -5.90
C SER A 29 -1.36 -15.54 -7.23
N GLY A 30 -1.62 -16.48 -8.12
CA GLY A 30 -2.14 -16.24 -9.46
C GLY A 30 -2.27 -17.57 -10.20
N GLU A 31 -2.58 -17.55 -11.49
CA GLU A 31 -2.59 -18.76 -12.30
C GLU A 31 -1.20 -19.41 -12.31
N GLY A 32 -1.09 -20.61 -11.74
CA GLY A 32 0.19 -21.31 -11.64
C GLY A 32 1.21 -20.72 -10.65
N ILE A 33 0.82 -19.77 -9.80
CA ILE A 33 1.69 -19.12 -8.81
C ILE A 33 1.17 -19.40 -7.41
N ALA A 34 2.04 -19.92 -6.54
CA ALA A 34 1.75 -20.13 -5.12
C ALA A 34 3.04 -19.95 -4.28
N ILE A 35 3.35 -18.71 -3.93
CA ILE A 35 4.52 -18.36 -3.10
C ILE A 35 4.05 -17.93 -1.73
N SER A 36 4.63 -18.50 -0.66
CA SER A 36 4.45 -18.06 0.71
C SER A 36 5.81 -17.91 1.39
N LYS A 37 6.08 -16.76 2.01
CA LYS A 37 7.33 -16.47 2.72
C LYS A 37 7.03 -15.70 4.02
N SER A 38 7.54 -16.20 5.14
CA SER A 38 7.64 -15.44 6.39
C SER A 38 8.87 -14.53 6.34
N LEU A 39 8.66 -13.23 6.53
CA LEU A 39 9.69 -12.17 6.47
C LEU A 39 9.63 -11.30 7.72
N GLN A 40 10.63 -10.47 7.96
CA GLN A 40 10.63 -9.50 9.07
C GLN A 40 10.83 -8.08 8.53
N LEU A 41 10.22 -7.07 9.17
CA LEU A 41 10.47 -5.67 8.79
C LEU A 41 11.95 -5.28 8.94
N SER A 42 12.73 -5.95 9.79
CA SER A 42 14.19 -5.79 9.83
C SER A 42 14.89 -6.22 8.54
N ASP A 43 14.26 -7.05 7.70
CA ASP A 43 14.77 -7.38 6.36
C ASP A 43 14.59 -6.23 5.34
N VAL A 44 13.79 -5.20 5.67
CA VAL A 44 13.55 -3.97 4.90
C VAL A 44 13.38 -2.78 5.86
N GLY A 45 14.49 -2.16 6.24
CA GLY A 45 14.56 -1.16 7.30
C GLY A 45 15.98 -0.97 7.83
N GLU A 46 16.12 -0.94 9.16
CA GLU A 46 17.35 -0.70 9.93
C GLU A 46 18.47 -1.74 9.64
N GLY A 47 19.09 -1.68 8.46
CA GLY A 47 20.27 -2.48 8.08
C GLY A 47 20.21 -3.08 6.66
N LYS A 48 19.01 -3.34 6.12
CA LYS A 48 18.78 -3.77 4.74
C LYS A 48 17.70 -2.90 4.10
N THR A 49 17.92 -2.37 2.92
CA THR A 49 16.94 -1.48 2.27
C THR A 49 15.98 -2.22 1.36
N GLU A 50 16.20 -3.51 1.08
CA GLU A 50 15.49 -4.25 0.04
C GLU A 50 15.42 -5.76 0.30
N ILE A 51 14.25 -6.33 0.01
CA ILE A 51 14.05 -7.75 -0.28
C ILE A 51 13.75 -7.86 -1.78
N ASN A 52 14.49 -8.73 -2.47
CA ASN A 52 14.21 -9.07 -3.85
C ASN A 52 14.32 -10.59 -4.03
N PHE A 53 13.51 -11.14 -4.92
CA PHE A 53 13.66 -12.51 -5.41
C PHE A 53 12.87 -12.70 -6.71
N SER A 54 13.34 -13.61 -7.54
CA SER A 54 12.64 -14.06 -8.73
C SER A 54 11.89 -15.37 -8.47
N PHE A 55 10.81 -15.58 -9.22
CA PHE A 55 10.02 -16.81 -9.18
C PHE A 55 9.37 -17.05 -10.55
N GLU A 56 8.99 -18.29 -10.81
CA GLU A 56 8.41 -18.73 -12.08
C GLU A 56 7.02 -19.34 -11.82
N ALA A 57 6.04 -18.97 -12.63
CA ALA A 57 4.73 -19.60 -12.66
C ALA A 57 4.81 -20.98 -13.33
N SER A 58 3.85 -21.87 -13.07
CA SER A 58 3.80 -23.17 -13.75
C SER A 58 3.64 -23.08 -15.28
N THR A 59 3.23 -21.91 -15.80
CA THR A 59 3.17 -21.59 -17.23
C THR A 59 4.54 -21.30 -17.85
N GLY A 60 5.61 -21.21 -17.04
CA GLY A 60 6.95 -20.82 -17.47
C GLY A 60 7.22 -19.31 -17.44
N GLN A 61 6.24 -18.52 -16.99
CA GLN A 61 6.37 -17.07 -16.89
C GLN A 61 7.19 -16.70 -15.65
N GLU A 62 8.29 -15.97 -15.85
CA GLU A 62 9.14 -15.50 -14.76
C GLU A 62 8.78 -14.08 -14.30
N TYR A 63 8.88 -13.89 -13.00
CA TYR A 63 8.61 -12.66 -12.29
C TYR A 63 9.74 -12.31 -11.32
N THR A 64 9.87 -11.04 -11.00
CA THR A 64 10.75 -10.53 -9.95
C THR A 64 9.94 -9.66 -9.01
N PHE A 65 9.94 -10.04 -7.73
CA PHE A 65 9.35 -9.26 -6.64
C PHE A 65 10.42 -8.40 -5.98
N VAL A 66 10.09 -7.15 -5.71
CA VAL A 66 10.94 -6.21 -4.96
C VAL A 66 10.12 -5.49 -3.90
N LEU A 67 10.57 -5.56 -2.65
CA LEU A 67 10.12 -4.75 -1.53
C LEU A 67 11.28 -3.89 -1.06
N ARG A 68 11.20 -2.57 -1.19
CA ARG A 68 12.29 -1.65 -0.84
C ARG A 68 11.80 -0.56 0.11
N TYR A 69 12.54 -0.33 1.19
CA TYR A 69 12.31 0.77 2.13
C TYR A 69 13.47 1.76 2.04
N GLY A 70 13.19 3.01 1.65
CA GLY A 70 14.25 4.00 1.51
C GLY A 70 13.78 5.40 1.11
N LEU A 71 14.73 6.34 1.13
CA LEU A 71 14.52 7.72 0.70
C LEU A 71 14.41 7.79 -0.83
N THR A 72 13.49 8.60 -1.33
CA THR A 72 13.28 8.81 -2.77
C THR A 72 14.27 9.80 -3.38
N SER A 73 14.89 10.65 -2.56
CA SER A 73 15.92 11.60 -2.96
C SER A 73 16.75 12.04 -1.74
N PRO A 74 17.98 12.56 -1.96
CA PRO A 74 18.87 13.04 -0.89
C PRO A 74 18.34 14.27 -0.13
N ASN A 75 17.17 14.81 -0.50
CA ASN A 75 16.56 15.93 0.21
C ASN A 75 15.96 15.45 1.56
N PRO A 76 16.44 15.95 2.71
CA PRO A 76 15.96 15.55 4.04
C PRO A 76 14.50 15.92 4.34
N SER A 77 13.84 16.73 3.50
CA SER A 77 12.40 16.99 3.61
C SER A 77 11.53 15.91 2.94
N LEU A 78 12.14 14.92 2.27
CA LEU A 78 11.43 13.83 1.62
C LEU A 78 11.22 12.66 2.58
N ARG A 79 9.97 12.21 2.62
CA ARG A 79 9.47 11.13 3.47
C ARG A 79 10.06 9.80 2.99
N THR A 80 10.43 8.92 3.91
CA THR A 80 10.80 7.53 3.58
C THR A 80 9.62 6.82 2.91
N ILE A 81 9.90 6.02 1.89
CA ILE A 81 8.88 5.31 1.13
C ILE A 81 9.12 3.80 1.17
N LEU A 82 8.04 3.05 1.36
CA LEU A 82 7.98 1.63 1.07
C LEU A 82 7.52 1.43 -0.38
N TYR A 83 8.34 0.74 -1.16
CA TYR A 83 8.11 0.37 -2.55
C TYR A 83 7.82 -1.12 -2.61
N VAL A 84 6.71 -1.50 -3.21
CA VAL A 84 6.42 -2.89 -3.60
C VAL A 84 6.35 -2.92 -5.11
N THR A 85 7.05 -3.81 -5.80
CA THR A 85 7.05 -3.86 -7.27
C THR A 85 7.09 -5.30 -7.75
N LEU A 86 6.34 -5.57 -8.81
CA LEU A 86 6.41 -6.80 -9.58
C LEU A 86 6.85 -6.46 -11.01
N SER A 87 7.84 -7.18 -11.50
CA SER A 87 8.32 -7.09 -12.87
C SER A 87 8.33 -8.46 -13.52
N ASN A 88 8.24 -8.53 -14.84
CA ASN A 88 8.46 -9.77 -15.58
C ASN A 88 9.95 -10.01 -15.91
N ARG A 89 10.26 -11.11 -16.59
CA ARG A 89 11.61 -11.47 -17.10
C ARG A 89 12.37 -10.39 -17.86
N TYR A 90 11.67 -9.41 -18.45
CA TYR A 90 12.28 -8.32 -19.21
C TYR A 90 12.57 -7.08 -18.36
N ASN A 91 12.44 -7.20 -17.02
CA ASN A 91 12.44 -6.08 -16.07
C ASN A 91 11.35 -5.03 -16.35
N LYS A 92 10.35 -5.40 -17.16
CA LYS A 92 9.16 -4.60 -17.43
C LYS A 92 8.30 -4.66 -16.18
N ARG A 93 8.05 -3.50 -15.57
CA ARG A 93 7.26 -3.37 -14.35
C ARG A 93 5.78 -3.57 -14.67
N LEU A 94 5.19 -4.62 -14.11
CA LEU A 94 3.77 -4.95 -14.26
C LEU A 94 2.90 -4.09 -13.33
N GLY A 95 3.47 -3.69 -12.19
CA GLY A 95 2.86 -2.69 -11.33
C GLY A 95 3.62 -2.50 -10.03
N GLY A 96 3.09 -1.68 -9.13
CA GLY A 96 3.55 -1.69 -7.75
C GLY A 96 2.83 -0.68 -6.87
N LEU A 97 3.23 -0.67 -5.61
CA LEU A 97 2.70 0.19 -4.56
C LEU A 97 3.80 1.09 -4.00
N PHE A 98 3.42 2.28 -3.55
CA PHE A 98 4.32 3.21 -2.86
C PHE A 98 3.58 3.83 -1.69
N PHE A 99 4.26 3.87 -0.54
CA PHE A 99 3.72 4.51 0.65
C PHE A 99 4.54 5.72 1.05
N THR A 100 4.00 6.91 0.82
CA THR A 100 4.58 8.16 1.28
C THR A 100 4.27 8.34 2.76
N ASN A 101 5.29 8.63 3.58
CA ASN A 101 5.16 8.94 5.02
C ASN A 101 5.07 7.77 6.00
N ASN A 102 5.43 6.56 5.59
CA ASN A 102 5.35 5.41 6.48
C ASN A 102 6.68 5.19 7.18
N GLY A 103 6.80 5.70 8.41
CA GLY A 103 7.69 5.05 9.37
C GLY A 103 7.30 3.57 9.47
N VAL A 104 8.29 2.70 9.69
CA VAL A 104 8.09 1.24 9.93
C VAL A 104 6.94 0.98 10.93
N GLN A 105 6.70 1.90 11.87
CA GLN A 105 5.62 1.87 12.85
C GLN A 105 4.20 1.79 12.24
N HIS A 106 3.94 2.44 11.11
CA HIS A 106 2.62 2.32 10.45
C HIS A 106 2.43 0.95 9.83
N LEU A 107 3.49 0.33 9.28
CA LEU A 107 3.44 -1.03 8.75
C LEU A 107 3.10 -2.06 9.84
N LYS A 108 3.57 -1.84 11.07
CA LYS A 108 3.23 -2.71 12.22
C LYS A 108 1.74 -2.73 12.56
N ARG A 109 1.00 -1.69 12.18
CA ARG A 109 -0.43 -1.51 12.48
C ARG A 109 -1.34 -1.97 11.35
N ILE A 110 -0.79 -2.26 10.17
CA ILE A 110 -1.57 -2.79 9.04
C ILE A 110 -1.95 -4.23 9.39
N GLY A 111 -3.15 -4.68 9.07
CA GLY A 111 -3.50 -6.11 9.14
C GLY A 111 -3.09 -6.82 7.85
N VAL A 112 -3.62 -6.34 6.72
CA VAL A 112 -3.28 -6.82 5.39
C VAL A 112 -3.05 -5.65 4.47
N LEU A 113 -2.05 -5.76 3.62
CA LEU A 113 -1.88 -4.91 2.44
C LEU A 113 -1.71 -5.82 1.24
N GLY A 114 -2.45 -5.58 0.18
CA GLY A 114 -2.27 -6.31 -1.06
C GLY A 114 -2.44 -5.49 -2.32
N PHE A 115 -1.92 -6.08 -3.39
CA PHE A 115 -1.82 -5.49 -4.70
C PHE A 115 -2.03 -6.57 -5.75
N VAL A 116 -3.02 -6.37 -6.61
CA VAL A 116 -3.25 -7.21 -7.78
C VAL A 116 -2.82 -6.44 -9.01
N VAL A 117 -2.10 -7.12 -9.90
CA VAL A 117 -1.79 -6.63 -11.26
C VAL A 117 -2.29 -7.61 -12.29
N ASP A 118 -2.85 -7.08 -13.35
CA ASP A 118 -3.31 -7.84 -14.49
C ASP A 118 -2.84 -7.14 -15.79
N ASP A 119 -1.81 -7.71 -16.43
CA ASP A 119 -1.24 -7.20 -17.70
C ASP A 119 -1.85 -7.92 -18.91
N LEU A 120 -2.40 -9.14 -18.74
CA LEU A 120 -2.77 -10.06 -19.84
C LEU A 120 -4.02 -10.91 -19.59
N GLY A 121 -4.88 -10.57 -18.63
CA GLY A 121 -5.98 -11.41 -18.16
C GLY A 121 -5.58 -12.47 -17.12
N GLU A 122 -4.34 -12.42 -16.64
CA GLU A 122 -3.76 -13.33 -15.66
C GLU A 122 -3.37 -12.54 -14.40
N PRO A 123 -4.32 -12.28 -13.49
CA PRO A 123 -4.06 -11.46 -12.32
C PRO A 123 -3.08 -12.14 -11.35
N VAL A 124 -2.09 -11.38 -10.90
CA VAL A 124 -1.16 -11.77 -9.82
C VAL A 124 -1.46 -10.94 -8.58
N ASP A 125 -1.89 -11.58 -7.51
CA ASP A 125 -2.13 -10.99 -6.20
C ASP A 125 -0.90 -11.14 -5.30
N ILE A 126 -0.43 -10.01 -4.78
CA ILE A 126 0.68 -9.89 -3.85
C ILE A 126 0.11 -9.38 -2.54
N LYS A 127 0.17 -10.20 -1.50
CA LYS A 127 -0.43 -9.94 -0.20
C LYS A 127 0.62 -9.99 0.91
N LEU A 128 0.76 -8.88 1.63
CA LEU A 128 1.54 -8.73 2.84
C LEU A 128 0.60 -8.76 4.05
N SER A 129 0.75 -9.75 4.94
CA SER A 129 -0.09 -9.88 6.14
C SER A 129 0.74 -9.65 7.40
N PHE A 130 0.36 -8.62 8.16
CA PHE A 130 0.99 -8.18 9.39
C PHE A 130 0.02 -8.45 10.56
N GLN A 131 0.54 -8.79 11.75
CA GLN A 131 -0.20 -8.96 13.02
C GLN A 131 -1.68 -9.38 12.91
N LYS A 132 -1.93 -10.63 12.47
CA LYS A 132 -3.27 -11.24 12.26
C LYS A 132 -4.27 -11.12 13.42
N ASN A 133 -3.80 -10.78 14.62
CA ASN A 133 -4.59 -10.84 15.86
C ASN A 133 -5.12 -9.48 16.32
N ASN A 134 -4.71 -8.37 15.69
CA ASN A 134 -5.25 -7.06 16.04
C ASN A 134 -6.44 -6.76 15.13
N LYS A 135 -7.65 -6.95 15.67
CA LYS A 135 -8.90 -6.92 14.89
C LYS A 135 -9.60 -5.58 14.90
N GLY A 136 -9.24 -4.71 15.86
CA GLY A 136 -9.87 -3.41 16.06
C GLY A 136 -11.41 -3.50 16.06
N ASN A 137 -12.11 -2.36 15.99
CA ASN A 137 -13.58 -2.32 16.12
C ASN A 137 -14.18 -1.31 15.13
N LEU A 138 -13.65 -1.24 13.91
CA LEU A 138 -14.05 -0.22 12.95
C LEU A 138 -15.48 -0.44 12.45
N ASP A 139 -16.40 0.44 12.85
CA ASP A 139 -17.76 0.45 12.33
C ASP A 139 -17.80 1.12 10.95
N ILE A 140 -18.19 0.34 9.93
CA ILE A 140 -18.27 0.77 8.54
C ILE A 140 -19.31 1.88 8.34
N SER A 141 -20.34 1.95 9.18
CA SER A 141 -21.36 3.01 9.12
C SER A 141 -20.76 4.39 9.37
N SER A 142 -19.69 4.45 10.17
CA SER A 142 -18.95 5.68 10.44
C SER A 142 -18.06 6.11 9.27
N LEU A 143 -17.65 5.17 8.41
CA LEU A 143 -16.82 5.44 7.23
C LEU A 143 -17.62 5.97 6.03
N GLY A 144 -18.91 5.63 5.93
CA GLY A 144 -19.79 6.12 4.86
C GLY A 144 -20.01 7.64 4.86
N TYR A 145 -19.59 8.33 5.93
CA TYR A 145 -19.59 9.80 6.03
C TYR A 145 -18.20 10.42 5.94
N GLU A 146 -17.14 9.60 5.94
CA GLU A 146 -15.78 10.09 5.82
C GLU A 146 -15.57 10.66 4.41
N ARG A 147 -15.00 11.86 4.38
CA ARG A 147 -14.69 12.57 3.13
C ARG A 147 -13.23 12.37 2.82
N PHE A 148 -12.97 11.82 1.66
CA PHE A 148 -11.64 11.64 1.12
C PHE A 148 -11.45 12.61 -0.03
N LEU A 149 -10.24 13.12 -0.18
CA LEU A 149 -9.83 13.76 -1.43
C LEU A 149 -9.06 12.74 -2.23
N GLN A 150 -9.53 12.45 -3.44
CA GLN A 150 -8.76 11.72 -4.43
C GLN A 150 -7.94 12.71 -5.25
N ASP A 151 -6.64 12.50 -5.36
CA ASP A 151 -5.74 13.21 -6.29
C ASP A 151 -5.18 12.19 -7.28
N VAL A 152 -5.67 12.21 -8.52
CA VAL A 152 -5.18 11.41 -9.64
C VAL A 152 -4.25 12.27 -10.49
N LYS A 153 -3.02 11.81 -10.66
CA LYS A 153 -2.07 12.39 -11.62
C LYS A 153 -1.79 11.38 -12.73
N VAL A 154 -1.66 11.85 -13.96
CA VAL A 154 -1.30 11.08 -15.14
C VAL A 154 -0.23 11.85 -15.91
N SER A 155 1.04 11.56 -15.58
CA SER A 155 2.18 12.42 -15.96
C SER A 155 2.36 12.60 -17.47
N LYS A 156 2.24 11.57 -18.32
CA LYS A 156 2.42 11.77 -19.78
C LYS A 156 1.39 12.71 -20.38
N TRP A 157 0.16 12.62 -19.90
CA TRP A 157 -0.96 13.35 -20.48
C TRP A 157 -1.18 14.71 -19.83
N ASN A 158 -0.31 15.09 -18.88
CA ASN A 158 -0.45 16.30 -18.07
C ASN A 158 -1.85 16.44 -17.43
N LEU A 159 -2.50 15.32 -17.15
CA LEU A 159 -3.82 15.28 -16.54
C LEU A 159 -3.64 15.19 -15.03
N ARG A 160 -4.31 16.08 -14.31
CA ARG A 160 -4.48 16.01 -12.86
C ARG A 160 -5.94 16.22 -12.52
N MET A 161 -6.51 15.29 -11.78
CA MET A 161 -7.89 15.35 -11.32
C MET A 161 -7.90 15.26 -9.80
N ARG A 162 -8.53 16.25 -9.15
CA ARG A 162 -8.80 16.23 -7.73
C ARG A 162 -10.29 16.30 -7.49
N HIS A 163 -10.85 15.35 -6.76
CA HIS A 163 -12.25 15.41 -6.38
C HIS A 163 -12.49 14.85 -5.00
N PRO A 164 -13.47 15.42 -4.25
CA PRO A 164 -13.95 14.80 -3.04
C PRO A 164 -14.63 13.47 -3.39
N LEU A 165 -14.49 12.50 -2.50
CA LEU A 165 -15.06 11.18 -2.60
C LEU A 165 -15.66 10.85 -1.24
N ILE A 166 -16.89 10.35 -1.25
CA ILE A 166 -17.47 9.65 -0.11
C ILE A 166 -17.39 8.18 -0.47
N LEU A 167 -16.77 7.37 0.38
CA LEU A 167 -16.60 5.96 0.07
C LEU A 167 -17.93 5.21 0.19
N PRO A 168 -18.41 4.59 -0.90
CA PRO A 168 -19.61 3.80 -0.83
C PRO A 168 -19.30 2.52 -0.05
N VAL A 169 -20.12 2.25 0.97
CA VAL A 169 -20.18 0.92 1.59
C VAL A 169 -20.93 0.03 0.61
N ILE A 170 -20.30 -1.08 0.23
CA ILE A 170 -20.88 -2.05 -0.69
C ILE A 170 -20.94 -3.42 -0.02
N GLU A 171 -21.94 -4.22 -0.41
CA GLU A 171 -22.01 -5.63 0.00
C GLU A 171 -20.88 -6.44 -0.64
N ASP A 172 -20.53 -7.56 -0.02
CA ASP A 172 -19.51 -8.46 -0.57
C ASP A 172 -19.93 -8.97 -1.96
N GLY A 173 -18.98 -8.96 -2.90
CA GLY A 173 -19.25 -9.28 -4.31
C GLY A 173 -19.97 -8.21 -5.13
N VAL A 174 -20.41 -7.10 -4.54
CA VAL A 174 -21.01 -5.98 -5.29
C VAL A 174 -19.91 -5.03 -5.78
N ARG A 175 -20.09 -4.40 -6.94
CA ARG A 175 -19.14 -3.41 -7.47
C ARG A 175 -19.66 -2.00 -7.22
N SER A 176 -18.81 -1.11 -6.73
CA SER A 176 -19.14 0.32 -6.62
C SER A 176 -19.25 0.97 -8.00
N GLN A 177 -19.89 2.15 -8.07
CA GLN A 177 -19.92 2.95 -9.29
C GLN A 177 -18.50 3.24 -9.80
N THR A 178 -18.28 3.01 -11.09
CA THR A 178 -17.04 3.32 -11.78
C THR A 178 -17.07 4.74 -12.33
N ASN A 179 -16.02 5.50 -12.07
CA ASN A 179 -15.85 6.86 -12.58
C ASN A 179 -14.89 6.84 -13.76
N LEU A 180 -15.38 7.24 -14.93
CA LEU A 180 -14.54 7.45 -16.11
C LEU A 180 -13.62 8.65 -15.87
N LEU A 181 -12.33 8.47 -16.15
CA LEU A 181 -11.41 9.61 -16.20
C LEU A 181 -11.74 10.41 -17.46
N VAL A 182 -12.12 11.67 -17.27
CA VAL A 182 -12.64 12.52 -18.34
C VAL A 182 -11.71 12.52 -19.56
N GLY A 183 -12.24 12.07 -20.70
CA GLY A 183 -11.51 12.03 -21.97
C GLY A 183 -10.42 10.94 -22.06
N HIS A 184 -10.44 9.94 -21.17
CA HIS A 184 -9.40 8.93 -21.08
C HIS A 184 -9.99 7.49 -21.11
N PRO A 185 -9.32 6.49 -21.73
CA PRO A 185 -9.74 5.09 -21.69
C PRO A 185 -9.64 4.42 -20.32
N TYR A 186 -9.37 5.16 -19.24
CA TYR A 186 -9.25 4.57 -17.91
C TYR A 186 -10.42 4.97 -17.03
N SER A 187 -10.78 4.07 -16.13
CA SER A 187 -11.84 4.29 -15.17
C SER A 187 -11.42 3.72 -13.81
N ILE A 188 -12.00 4.26 -12.76
CA ILE A 188 -11.60 3.97 -11.38
C ILE A 188 -12.83 3.70 -10.54
N ASN A 189 -12.73 2.77 -9.59
CA ASN A 189 -13.76 2.60 -8.58
C ASN A 189 -13.15 2.36 -7.20
N TYR A 190 -13.98 2.62 -6.18
CA TYR A 190 -13.60 2.55 -4.79
C TYR A 190 -14.67 1.84 -3.99
N ALA A 191 -14.24 0.94 -3.13
CA ALA A 191 -15.15 0.18 -2.29
C ALA A 191 -14.63 0.07 -0.87
N LEU A 192 -15.56 0.15 0.07
CA LEU A 192 -15.38 -0.38 1.42
C LEU A 192 -16.23 -1.64 1.55
N THR A 193 -15.57 -2.77 1.79
CA THR A 193 -16.24 -4.05 2.06
C THR A 193 -16.01 -4.43 3.51
N ASN A 194 -17.09 -4.80 4.20
CA ASN A 194 -16.99 -5.45 5.51
C ASN A 194 -16.50 -6.88 5.26
N ILE A 195 -15.40 -7.24 5.89
CA ILE A 195 -14.90 -8.61 5.87
C ILE A 195 -15.08 -9.18 7.27
N GLY A 196 -15.18 -10.51 7.38
CA GLY A 196 -15.46 -11.17 8.66
C GLY A 196 -14.59 -10.67 9.82
N GLU A 197 -15.11 -10.78 11.03
CA GLU A 197 -14.41 -10.44 12.28
C GLU A 197 -14.20 -8.93 12.57
N GLY A 198 -14.99 -8.04 11.95
CA GLY A 198 -14.99 -6.60 12.28
C GLY A 198 -13.92 -5.78 11.55
N LEU A 199 -13.30 -6.38 10.54
CA LEU A 199 -12.28 -5.76 9.70
C LEU A 199 -12.92 -5.07 8.49
N VAL A 200 -12.30 -3.99 8.02
CA VAL A 200 -12.73 -3.29 6.81
C VAL A 200 -11.66 -3.42 5.74
N GLN A 201 -12.06 -3.83 4.54
CA GLN A 201 -11.19 -3.80 3.38
C GLN A 201 -11.54 -2.62 2.48
N PHE A 202 -10.57 -1.73 2.31
CA PHE A 202 -10.61 -0.72 1.26
C PHE A 202 -10.10 -1.31 -0.05
N GLN A 203 -10.73 -0.96 -1.16
CA GLN A 203 -10.25 -1.31 -2.50
C GLN A 203 -10.24 -0.07 -3.39
N HIS A 204 -9.11 0.16 -4.06
CA HIS A 204 -9.00 0.99 -5.25
C HIS A 204 -8.77 0.08 -6.44
N ASN A 205 -9.54 0.27 -7.51
CA ASN A 205 -9.36 -0.47 -8.74
C ASN A 205 -9.18 0.48 -9.92
N LEU A 206 -8.15 0.24 -10.72
CA LEU A 206 -7.95 0.86 -12.01
C LEU A 206 -8.40 -0.09 -13.11
N TYR A 207 -9.23 0.41 -14.01
CA TYR A 207 -9.68 -0.31 -15.19
C TYR A 207 -9.27 0.42 -16.45
N LYS A 208 -9.12 -0.35 -17.53
CA LYS A 208 -9.00 0.15 -18.90
C LYS A 208 -10.18 -0.30 -19.73
N LEU A 209 -10.80 0.65 -20.42
CA LEU A 209 -11.77 0.38 -21.46
C LEU A 209 -11.06 -0.18 -22.70
N THR A 210 -11.37 -1.42 -23.03
CA THR A 210 -10.92 -2.11 -24.23
C THR A 210 -12.15 -2.67 -24.93
N ASP A 211 -12.41 -2.23 -26.16
CA ASP A 211 -13.56 -2.66 -26.97
C ASP A 211 -14.92 -2.55 -26.26
N GLY A 212 -15.09 -1.48 -25.48
CA GLY A 212 -16.31 -1.21 -24.71
C GLY A 212 -16.44 -2.00 -23.40
N ASN A 213 -15.48 -2.87 -23.09
CA ASN A 213 -15.42 -3.63 -21.84
C ASN A 213 -14.36 -3.06 -20.90
N GLU A 214 -14.66 -3.07 -19.60
CA GLU A 214 -13.69 -2.68 -18.57
C GLU A 214 -12.83 -3.88 -18.18
N HIS A 215 -11.51 -3.75 -18.34
CA HIS A 215 -10.52 -4.72 -17.91
C HIS A 215 -9.80 -4.18 -16.68
N LEU A 216 -9.77 -4.96 -15.59
CA LEU A 216 -9.03 -4.59 -14.38
C LEU A 216 -7.54 -4.60 -14.74
N LEU A 217 -6.83 -3.52 -14.45
CA LEU A 217 -5.37 -3.46 -14.61
C LEU A 217 -4.67 -3.61 -13.28
N ASP A 218 -5.20 -2.91 -12.27
CA ASP A 218 -4.68 -3.00 -10.92
C ASP A 218 -5.78 -2.93 -9.87
N ARG A 219 -5.52 -3.59 -8.75
CA ARG A 219 -6.28 -3.43 -7.51
C ARG A 219 -5.33 -3.22 -6.37
N ILE A 220 -5.65 -2.26 -5.52
CA ILE A 220 -4.89 -1.95 -4.32
C ILE A 220 -5.87 -2.10 -3.18
N TYR A 221 -5.54 -2.96 -2.23
CA TYR A 221 -6.42 -3.22 -1.11
C TYR A 221 -5.65 -3.28 0.20
N PHE A 222 -6.29 -2.85 1.27
CA PHE A 222 -5.73 -2.98 2.61
C PHE A 222 -6.86 -3.20 3.60
N GLN A 223 -6.53 -3.95 4.64
CA GLN A 223 -7.41 -4.24 5.75
C GLN A 223 -6.97 -3.40 6.94
N ALA A 224 -7.90 -2.58 7.42
CA ALA A 224 -7.71 -1.75 8.59
C ALA A 224 -8.69 -2.18 9.68
N ASP A 225 -8.20 -2.08 10.91
CA ASP A 225 -8.89 -2.47 12.12
C ASP A 225 -9.44 -1.24 12.90
N SER A 226 -8.92 -0.06 12.60
CA SER A 226 -9.34 1.22 13.16
C SER A 226 -9.34 2.32 12.11
N LEU A 227 -10.07 3.41 12.37
CA LEU A 227 -10.07 4.60 11.52
C LEU A 227 -8.69 5.24 11.49
N GLU A 228 -7.95 5.24 12.61
CA GLU A 228 -6.57 5.75 12.65
C GLU A 228 -5.65 4.95 11.71
N THR A 229 -5.73 3.62 11.76
CA THR A 229 -5.00 2.71 10.86
C THR A 229 -5.36 2.98 9.41
N LEU A 230 -6.66 3.06 9.10
CA LEU A 230 -7.18 3.34 7.75
C LEU A 230 -6.61 4.66 7.21
N ARG A 231 -6.75 5.75 7.98
CA ARG A 231 -6.26 7.08 7.64
C ARG A 231 -4.75 7.08 7.40
N GLY A 232 -3.97 6.43 8.27
CA GLY A 232 -2.51 6.37 8.17
C GLY A 232 -2.00 5.69 6.90
N ILE A 233 -2.70 4.67 6.39
CA ILE A 233 -2.27 3.89 5.22
C ILE A 233 -2.74 4.53 3.90
N MET A 234 -3.86 5.24 3.95
CA MET A 234 -4.49 5.89 2.80
C MET A 234 -3.66 7.04 2.18
N TYR A 235 -2.62 7.52 2.85
CA TYR A 235 -1.83 8.69 2.43
C TYR A 235 -0.92 8.50 1.21
N GLY A 236 -0.90 7.35 0.56
CA GLY A 236 -0.12 7.22 -0.67
C GLY A 236 -0.37 5.91 -1.37
N THR A 237 -0.77 5.99 -2.62
CA THR A 237 -0.85 4.84 -3.50
C THR A 237 -0.46 5.30 -4.90
N LYS A 238 0.42 4.60 -5.59
CA LYS A 238 0.81 4.95 -6.95
C LYS A 238 0.98 3.69 -7.77
N SER A 239 0.20 3.54 -8.84
CA SER A 239 0.39 2.49 -9.83
C SER A 239 1.24 3.02 -10.99
N ILE A 240 2.00 2.14 -11.64
CA ILE A 240 2.82 2.49 -12.81
C ILE A 240 2.52 1.46 -13.89
N HIS A 241 1.95 1.92 -15.01
CA HIS A 241 1.78 1.12 -16.22
C HIS A 241 2.72 1.61 -17.33
N GLU A 242 3.22 0.66 -18.12
CA GLU A 242 4.30 0.81 -19.10
C GLU A 242 3.99 1.73 -20.29
N ASN A 243 2.70 1.94 -20.58
CA ASN A 243 2.22 2.84 -21.61
C ASN A 243 1.69 4.11 -20.95
N ASP A 244 2.55 4.76 -20.14
CA ASP A 244 2.54 6.21 -19.89
C ASP A 244 1.94 6.77 -18.60
N VAL A 245 1.61 5.95 -17.62
CA VAL A 245 0.86 6.52 -16.51
C VAL A 245 1.36 6.04 -15.17
N GLU A 246 2.23 6.87 -14.59
CA GLU A 246 2.24 7.09 -13.15
C GLU A 246 0.85 7.56 -12.76
N PHE A 247 0.03 6.64 -12.22
CA PHE A 247 -1.24 6.91 -11.58
C PHE A 247 -0.97 7.08 -10.10
N GLU A 248 -0.72 8.31 -9.68
CA GLU A 248 -0.67 8.62 -8.26
C GLU A 248 -2.10 8.82 -7.78
N VAL A 249 -2.51 8.06 -6.76
CA VAL A 249 -3.77 8.19 -6.03
C VAL A 249 -3.41 8.44 -4.57
N THR A 250 -3.51 9.69 -4.15
CA THR A 250 -3.36 10.04 -2.74
C THR A 250 -4.73 10.26 -2.14
N PHE A 251 -5.02 9.63 -1.00
CA PHE A 251 -6.18 9.97 -0.21
C PHE A 251 -5.77 10.90 0.92
N HIS A 252 -6.49 12.00 1.00
CA HIS A 252 -6.39 12.88 2.16
C HIS A 252 -7.65 12.72 2.99
N THR A 253 -7.49 12.52 4.28
CA THR A 253 -8.57 12.78 5.23
C THR A 253 -8.77 14.28 5.26
N THR A 254 -9.98 14.75 5.07
CA THR A 254 -10.27 16.10 5.55
C THR A 254 -10.20 16.02 7.07
N GLU A 255 -9.11 16.48 7.69
CA GLU A 255 -9.26 17.05 9.03
C GLU A 255 -10.43 18.04 8.96
N PRO A 256 -11.25 18.21 10.02
CA PRO A 256 -12.28 19.24 9.99
C PRO A 256 -11.58 20.53 9.57
N ILE A 257 -11.95 21.04 8.40
CA ILE A 257 -11.55 22.37 7.98
C ILE A 257 -12.15 23.25 9.07
N HIS A 258 -11.32 23.71 10.01
CA HIS A 258 -11.68 24.83 10.85
C HIS A 258 -11.80 26.01 9.89
N ILE A 259 -13.01 26.19 9.35
CA ILE A 259 -13.45 27.43 8.72
C ILE A 259 -13.61 28.47 9.82
#